data_AF-A0A9D7D672-F1
#
_entry.id   AF-A0A9D7D672-F1
#
_cell.length_a   1.000
_cell.length_b   1.000
_cell.length_c   1.000
_cell.angle_alpha   90.00
_cell.angle_beta   90.00
_cell.angle_gamma   90.00
#
_symmetry.space_group_name_H-M   'P 1'
#
loop_
_entity.id
_entity.type
_entity.pdbx_description
1 polymer ?
#
loop_
_entity_poly.entity_id
_entity_poly.type
_entity_poly.pdbx_seq_one_letter_code
_entity_poly.pdbx_strand_id
1 'polypeptide(L)'
;MNEEPATPPPQRDAPAADGPAPVRAERPAFARAYPSTPAVDALLALFERGDYASLRKGARTLMETGEPDERRAAALLLKRTEADPFAKLVLLLTLALLAWVTFHWETHDGKRNLVPDQPAHGAPSP
;
A
#
# COMPACT_ATOMS: atom_id res chain seq x y z
N MET A 1 10.06 42.06 -56.21
CA MET A 1 10.56 41.56 -54.92
C MET A 1 9.40 41.55 -53.95
N ASN A 2 9.31 40.45 -53.19
CA ASN A 2 8.48 40.19 -52.00
C ASN A 2 7.13 39.52 -52.28
N GLU A 3 7.19 38.19 -52.42
CA GLU A 3 6.18 37.30 -51.85
C GLU A 3 6.31 37.35 -50.32
N GLU A 4 5.26 37.71 -49.58
CA GLU A 4 5.19 37.50 -48.14
C GLU A 4 3.79 36.99 -47.77
N PRO A 5 3.69 35.91 -46.96
CA PRO A 5 2.72 34.84 -47.16
C PRO A 5 1.47 34.98 -46.28
N ALA A 6 0.45 34.23 -46.69
CA ALA A 6 -0.82 34.02 -45.99
C ALA A 6 -0.65 33.89 -44.47
N THR A 7 -1.37 34.73 -43.75
CA THR A 7 -1.53 34.70 -42.29
C THR A 7 -1.91 33.29 -41.85
N PRO A 8 -1.10 32.59 -41.05
CA PRO A 8 -1.52 31.34 -40.44
C PRO A 8 -2.69 31.62 -39.49
N PRO A 9 -3.76 30.81 -39.49
CA PRO A 9 -4.81 30.94 -38.49
C PRO A 9 -4.19 30.75 -37.08
N PRO A 10 -4.73 31.42 -36.05
CA PRO A 10 -4.29 31.18 -34.67
C PRO A 10 -4.46 29.70 -34.39
N GLN A 11 -3.33 29.03 -34.20
CA GLN A 11 -3.27 27.66 -33.72
C GLN A 11 -4.10 27.65 -32.45
N ARG A 12 -5.20 26.90 -32.44
CA ARG A 12 -5.88 26.56 -31.19
C ARG A 12 -4.79 25.96 -30.33
N ASP A 13 -4.44 26.66 -29.26
CA ASP A 13 -3.67 26.11 -28.17
C ASP A 13 -4.35 24.80 -27.79
N ALA A 14 -3.79 23.70 -28.28
CA ALA A 14 -4.07 22.39 -27.75
C ALA A 14 -3.91 22.55 -26.24
N PRO A 15 -4.86 22.08 -25.42
CA PRO A 15 -4.70 22.16 -23.98
C PRO A 15 -3.36 21.50 -23.69
N ALA A 16 -2.41 22.36 -23.28
CA ALA A 16 -1.16 21.95 -22.70
C ALA A 16 -1.56 20.86 -21.72
N ALA A 17 -1.03 19.65 -21.93
CA ALA A 17 -1.27 18.53 -21.05
C ALA A 17 -0.71 18.93 -19.69
N ASP A 18 -1.54 19.61 -18.92
CA ASP A 18 -1.39 19.96 -17.52
C ASP A 18 -1.65 18.67 -16.72
N GLY A 19 -0.87 17.65 -17.06
CA GLY A 19 -0.64 16.54 -16.16
C GLY A 19 0.37 17.07 -15.14
N PRO A 20 0.10 17.00 -13.83
CA PRO A 20 1.05 17.46 -12.83
C PRO A 20 2.36 16.73 -13.07
N ALA A 21 3.41 17.46 -13.45
CA ALA A 21 4.75 16.92 -13.51
C ALA A 21 5.01 16.27 -12.15
N PRO A 22 5.24 14.95 -12.07
CA PRO A 22 5.41 14.31 -10.79
C PRO A 22 6.63 14.98 -10.14
N VAL A 23 6.36 15.61 -9.00
CA VAL A 23 7.37 16.12 -8.08
C VAL A 23 8.46 15.06 -8.03
N ARG A 24 9.70 15.40 -8.39
CA ARG A 24 10.83 14.47 -8.32
C ARG A 24 11.03 14.11 -6.85
N ALA A 25 10.23 13.16 -6.37
CA ALA A 25 10.45 12.49 -5.11
C ALA A 25 11.86 11.91 -5.21
N GLU A 26 12.66 12.24 -4.21
CA GLU A 26 14.05 11.85 -4.16
C GLU A 26 14.13 10.33 -4.31
N ARG A 27 14.64 9.87 -5.45
CA ARG A 27 14.53 8.47 -5.85
C ARG A 27 15.09 7.59 -4.73
N PRO A 28 14.33 6.58 -4.25
CA PRO A 28 14.78 5.73 -3.16
C PRO A 28 16.17 5.17 -3.43
N ALA A 29 17.01 5.05 -2.40
CA ALA A 29 18.42 4.66 -2.58
C ALA A 29 18.60 3.36 -3.37
N PHE A 30 17.66 2.42 -3.26
CA PHE A 30 17.66 1.17 -4.01
C PHE A 30 17.25 1.29 -5.48
N ALA A 31 16.52 2.34 -5.84
CA ALA A 31 16.05 2.62 -7.19
C ALA A 31 17.00 3.51 -7.99
N ARG A 32 18.13 3.92 -7.39
CA ARG A 32 19.22 4.64 -8.10
C ARG A 32 19.80 3.83 -9.27
N ALA A 33 19.74 2.50 -9.19
CA ALA A 33 20.21 1.59 -10.23
C ALA A 33 19.16 1.28 -11.32
N TYR A 34 17.92 1.79 -11.18
CA TYR A 34 16.86 1.53 -12.16
C TYR A 34 16.95 2.52 -13.34
N PRO A 35 16.51 2.15 -14.55
CA PRO A 35 16.46 3.09 -15.65
C PRO A 35 15.48 4.23 -15.32
N SER A 36 15.85 5.47 -15.69
CA SER A 36 15.03 6.68 -15.43
C SER A 36 13.98 6.86 -16.53
N THR A 37 13.17 5.83 -16.74
CA THR A 37 12.07 5.89 -17.71
C THR A 37 10.77 6.26 -17.01
N PRO A 38 9.85 6.98 -17.69
CA PRO A 38 8.59 7.41 -17.10
C PRO A 38 7.74 6.24 -16.59
N ALA A 39 7.86 5.05 -17.20
CA ALA A 39 7.16 3.85 -16.77
C ALA A 39 7.67 3.33 -15.42
N VAL A 40 8.98 3.34 -15.19
CA VAL A 40 9.58 2.91 -13.92
C VAL A 40 9.34 3.95 -12.81
N ASP A 41 9.38 5.24 -13.15
CA ASP A 41 9.10 6.31 -12.20
C ASP A 41 7.63 6.30 -11.74
N ALA A 42 6.69 5.95 -12.61
CA ALA A 42 5.29 5.75 -12.24
C ALA A 42 5.11 4.60 -11.22
N LEU A 43 5.87 3.50 -11.36
CA LEU A 43 5.85 2.41 -10.39
C LEU A 43 6.45 2.82 -9.04
N LEU A 44 7.49 3.64 -9.05
CA LEU A 44 8.08 4.21 -7.85
C LEU A 44 7.10 5.14 -7.12
N ALA A 45 6.37 5.99 -7.84
CA ALA A 45 5.34 6.83 -7.24
C ALA A 45 4.22 6.01 -6.58
N LEU A 46 3.86 4.86 -7.15
CA LEU A 46 2.93 3.92 -6.51
C LEU A 46 3.52 3.27 -5.26
N PHE A 47 4.82 2.96 -5.27
CA PHE A 47 5.54 2.42 -4.11
C PHE A 47 5.53 3.40 -2.95
N GLU A 48 5.84 4.67 -3.21
CA GLU A 48 5.87 5.75 -2.21
C GLU A 48 4.48 6.04 -1.63
N ARG A 49 3.43 5.93 -2.45
CA ARG A 49 2.04 6.06 -2.00
C ARG A 49 1.52 4.85 -1.23
N GLY A 50 2.28 3.76 -1.15
CA GLY A 50 1.85 2.50 -0.53
C GLY A 50 0.75 1.76 -1.32
N ASP A 51 0.49 2.14 -2.57
CA ASP A 51 -0.50 1.47 -3.43
C ASP A 51 0.11 0.23 -4.08
N TYR A 52 0.33 -0.79 -3.26
CA TYR A 52 0.95 -2.04 -3.68
C TYR A 52 0.05 -2.89 -4.61
N ALA A 53 -1.27 -2.64 -4.63
CA ALA A 53 -2.19 -3.33 -5.52
C ALA A 53 -2.01 -2.85 -6.97
N SER A 54 -1.99 -1.52 -7.16
CA SER A 54 -1.72 -0.91 -8.45
C SER A 54 -0.28 -1.12 -8.89
N LEU A 55 0.70 -1.09 -7.97
CA LEU A 55 2.10 -1.37 -8.28
C LEU A 55 2.29 -2.77 -8.85
N ARG A 56 1.65 -3.81 -8.28
CA ARG A 56 1.77 -5.18 -8.80
C ARG A 56 1.16 -5.32 -10.19
N LYS A 57 0.01 -4.69 -10.43
CA LYS A 57 -0.63 -4.70 -11.76
C LYS A 57 0.26 -3.99 -12.78
N GLY A 58 0.72 -2.79 -12.48
CA GLY A 58 1.59 -2.02 -13.37
C GLY A 58 2.92 -2.70 -13.63
N ALA A 59 3.55 -3.29 -12.60
CA ALA A 59 4.80 -4.01 -12.76
C ALA A 59 4.64 -5.27 -13.62
N ARG A 60 3.53 -5.99 -13.49
CA ARG A 60 3.23 -7.15 -14.35
C ARG A 60 3.04 -6.75 -15.81
N THR A 61 2.29 -5.67 -16.05
CA THR A 61 2.16 -5.09 -17.41
C THR A 61 3.51 -4.67 -17.97
N LEU A 62 4.35 -4.00 -17.17
CA LEU A 62 5.67 -3.55 -17.60
C LEU A 62 6.63 -4.72 -17.87
N MET A 63 6.48 -5.83 -17.16
CA MET A 63 7.22 -7.07 -17.45
C MET A 63 6.83 -7.72 -18.79
N GLU A 64 5.57 -7.55 -19.22
CA GLU A 64 5.04 -8.10 -20.47
C GLU A 64 5.34 -7.19 -21.67
N THR A 65 5.18 -5.88 -21.52
CA THR A 65 5.23 -4.92 -22.64
C THR A 65 6.48 -4.03 -22.66
N GLY A 66 7.23 -3.93 -21.57
CA GLY A 66 8.36 -3.00 -21.44
C GLY A 66 9.65 -3.49 -22.11
N GLU A 67 10.66 -2.63 -22.11
CA GLU A 67 12.02 -2.95 -22.57
C GLU A 67 12.78 -3.85 -21.57
N PRO A 68 13.81 -4.60 -22.00
CA PRO A 68 14.52 -5.55 -21.14
C PRO A 68 15.05 -4.94 -19.82
N ASP A 69 15.46 -3.68 -19.82
CA ASP A 69 15.92 -2.98 -18.61
C ASP A 69 14.76 -2.54 -17.69
N GLU A 70 13.62 -2.15 -18.27
CA GLU A 70 12.40 -1.84 -17.51
C GLU A 70 11.81 -3.09 -16.87
N ARG A 71 11.83 -4.22 -17.60
CA ARG A 71 11.41 -5.54 -17.09
C ARG A 71 12.24 -5.96 -15.88
N ARG A 72 13.56 -5.74 -15.93
CA ARG A 72 14.47 -6.04 -14.80
C ARG A 72 14.16 -5.17 -13.59
N ALA A 73 13.93 -3.87 -13.80
CA ALA A 73 13.55 -2.96 -12.72
C ALA A 73 12.20 -3.33 -12.10
N ALA A 74 11.19 -3.62 -12.93
CA ALA A 74 9.87 -4.07 -12.49
C ALA A 74 9.94 -5.38 -11.69
N ALA A 75 10.73 -6.35 -12.15
CA ALA A 75 10.94 -7.62 -11.46
C ALA A 75 11.62 -7.45 -10.10
N LEU A 76 12.67 -6.61 -10.02
CA LEU A 76 13.36 -6.31 -8.76
C LEU A 76 12.44 -5.58 -7.77
N LEU A 77 11.61 -4.66 -8.26
CA LEU A 77 10.64 -3.93 -7.44
C LEU A 77 9.54 -4.87 -6.92
N LEU A 78 9.03 -5.78 -7.76
CA LEU A 78 8.06 -6.80 -7.37
C LEU A 78 8.62 -7.74 -6.31
N LYS A 79 9.84 -8.27 -6.52
CA LYS A 79 10.49 -9.15 -5.56
C LYS A 79 10.61 -8.54 -4.17
N ARG A 80 10.72 -7.21 -4.09
CA ARG A 80 10.80 -6.47 -2.82
C ARG A 80 9.44 -6.13 -2.20
N THR A 81 8.38 -6.19 -3.00
CA THR A 81 7.02 -5.76 -2.63
C THR A 81 6.04 -6.94 -2.48
N GLU A 82 6.51 -8.17 -2.74
CA GLU A 82 5.76 -9.37 -2.40
C GLU A 82 5.56 -9.41 -0.88
N ALA A 83 4.31 -9.20 -0.46
CA ALA A 83 3.93 -9.39 0.92
C ALA A 83 4.27 -10.82 1.31
N ASP A 84 5.18 -10.97 2.28
CA ASP A 84 5.69 -12.26 2.73
C ASP A 84 4.51 -13.20 3.02
N PRO A 85 4.42 -14.36 2.34
CA PRO A 85 3.41 -15.38 2.64
C PRO A 85 3.36 -15.72 4.12
N PHE A 86 4.50 -15.66 4.80
CA PHE A 86 4.64 -15.89 6.23
C PHE A 86 3.94 -14.81 7.07
N ALA A 87 4.00 -13.53 6.66
CA ALA A 87 3.30 -12.45 7.35
C ALA A 87 1.77 -12.64 7.27
N LYS A 88 1.25 -13.10 6.12
CA LYS A 88 -0.17 -13.47 5.99
C LYS A 88 -0.53 -14.64 6.89
N LEU A 89 0.34 -15.66 6.96
CA LEU A 89 0.11 -16.85 7.78
C LEU A 89 0.12 -16.50 9.28
N VAL A 90 1.11 -15.72 9.73
CA VAL A 90 1.21 -15.24 11.11
C VAL A 90 0.01 -14.35 11.46
N LEU A 91 -0.41 -13.46 10.55
CA LEU A 91 -1.60 -12.64 10.77
C LEU A 91 -2.85 -13.51 10.96
N LEU A 92 -3.09 -14.48 10.08
CA LEU A 92 -4.22 -15.40 10.19
C LEU A 92 -4.14 -16.25 11.47
N LEU A 93 -2.95 -16.75 11.82
CA LEU A 93 -2.73 -17.50 13.05
C LEU A 93 -3.04 -16.64 14.29
N THR A 94 -2.61 -15.38 14.27
CA THR A 94 -2.85 -14.43 15.37
C THR A 94 -4.33 -14.10 15.50
N LEU A 95 -5.04 -13.88 14.39
CA LEU A 95 -6.49 -13.70 14.38
C LEU A 95 -7.21 -14.94 14.91
N ALA A 96 -6.80 -16.14 14.49
CA ALA A 96 -7.38 -17.40 14.95
C ALA A 96 -7.16 -17.58 16.46
N LEU A 97 -5.94 -17.29 16.94
CA LEU A 97 -5.62 -17.39 18.35
C LEU A 97 -6.39 -16.36 19.19
N LEU A 98 -6.54 -15.14 18.69
CA LEU A 98 -7.32 -14.10 19.35
C LEU A 98 -8.80 -14.48 19.45
N ALA A 99 -9.39 -14.99 18.36
CA ALA A 99 -10.76 -15.49 18.35
C ALA A 99 -10.94 -16.65 19.33
N TRP A 100 -9.99 -17.58 19.37
CA TRP A 100 -9.97 -18.69 20.31
C TRP A 100 -9.96 -18.22 21.76
N VAL A 101 -9.04 -17.31 22.12
CA VAL A 101 -8.93 -16.77 23.48
C VAL A 101 -10.21 -16.05 23.88
N THR A 102 -10.78 -15.25 22.98
CA THR A 102 -12.03 -14.51 23.21
C THR A 102 -13.19 -15.48 23.48
N PHE A 103 -13.34 -16.50 22.62
CA PHE A 103 -14.38 -17.53 22.77
C PHE A 103 -14.22 -18.35 24.05
N HIS A 104 -12.99 -18.75 24.38
CA HIS A 104 -12.69 -19.48 25.60
C HIS A 104 -13.04 -18.65 26.84
N TRP A 105 -12.70 -17.36 26.84
CA TRP A 105 -13.02 -16.45 27.94
C TRP A 105 -14.54 -16.30 28.15
N GLU A 106 -15.30 -16.07 27.08
CA GLU A 106 -16.77 -16.01 27.17
C GLU A 106 -17.39 -17.31 27.70
N THR A 107 -16.84 -18.46 27.29
CA THR A 107 -17.36 -19.77 27.70
C THR A 107 -17.01 -20.12 29.16
N HIS A 108 -15.85 -19.68 29.65
CA HIS A 108 -15.34 -20.08 30.97
C HIS A 108 -15.58 -19.06 32.10
N ASP A 109 -15.62 -17.74 31.81
CA ASP A 109 -15.64 -16.70 32.85
C ASP A 109 -16.96 -15.92 32.98
N GLY A 110 -17.98 -16.23 32.15
CA GLY A 110 -19.24 -15.48 32.13
C GLY A 110 -20.14 -15.56 33.37
N LYS A 111 -19.85 -16.39 34.39
CA LYS A 111 -20.79 -16.63 35.52
C LYS A 111 -20.16 -16.97 36.90
N ARG A 112 -19.06 -16.32 37.33
CA ARG A 112 -18.48 -16.64 38.66
C ARG A 112 -18.46 -15.53 39.72
N ASN A 113 -18.83 -14.30 39.40
CA ASN A 113 -18.56 -13.17 40.32
C ASN A 113 -19.81 -12.41 40.81
N LEU A 114 -21.00 -13.02 40.77
CA LEU A 114 -22.22 -12.47 41.40
C LEU A 114 -22.54 -13.23 42.69
N VAL A 115 -21.62 -13.23 43.65
CA VAL A 115 -21.93 -13.59 45.04
C VAL A 115 -21.25 -12.56 45.95
N PRO A 116 -21.99 -11.56 46.47
CA PRO A 116 -21.57 -10.86 47.68
C PRO A 116 -21.88 -11.76 48.87
N ASP A 117 -20.95 -12.65 49.23
CA ASP A 117 -21.00 -13.34 50.53
C ASP A 117 -20.17 -12.53 51.51
N GLN A 118 -20.77 -11.47 52.04
CA GLN A 118 -20.30 -10.81 53.25
C GLN A 118 -21.20 -11.29 54.39
N PRO A 119 -20.81 -12.31 55.17
CA PRO A 119 -21.42 -12.53 56.47
C PRO A 119 -21.02 -11.33 57.34
N ALA A 120 -21.98 -10.45 57.63
CA ALA A 120 -21.82 -9.37 58.59
C ALA A 120 -21.64 -9.96 60.00
N HIS A 121 -20.42 -10.42 60.30
CA HIS A 121 -19.96 -10.60 61.66
C HIS A 121 -19.88 -9.22 62.31
N GLY A 122 -20.92 -8.86 63.08
CA GLY A 122 -20.89 -7.65 63.89
C GLY A 122 -22.26 -7.11 64.26
N ALA A 123 -23.00 -7.82 65.10
CA ALA A 123 -24.02 -7.20 65.94
C ALA A 123 -23.61 -7.43 67.41
N PRO A 124 -23.36 -6.38 68.21
CA PRO A 124 -23.09 -6.53 69.63
C PRO A 124 -24.35 -7.04 70.35
N SER A 125 -24.17 -8.08 71.16
CA SER A 125 -25.17 -8.64 72.09
C SER A 125 -25.55 -7.61 73.19
N PRO A 126 -26.76 -7.73 73.78
CA PRO A 126 -27.42 -6.69 74.60
C PRO A 126 -26.74 -6.38 75.93
#